data_AF-A0A976QFY3-F1
#
_entry.id   AF-A0A976QFY3-F1
#
_cell.length_a   1.000
_cell.length_b   1.000
_cell.length_c   1.000
_cell.angle_alpha   90.00
_cell.angle_beta   90.00
_cell.angle_gamma   90.00
#
_symmetry.space_group_name_H-M   'P 1'
#
loop_
_entity.id
_entity.type
_entity.pdbx_description
1 polymer ?
#
loop_
_entity_poly.entity_id
_entity_poly.type
_entity_poly.pdbx_seq_one_letter_code
_entity_poly.pdbx_strand_id
1 'polypeptide(L)'
;SPTAATRERLEAVVKSNDGFELAEIDLKLRGSGEILGTRQSGFIPFKIAKLSDRKLISLAKSEAKNLLDHDPGLSKYPALKEKAEQIARDTHLE
;
A
#
# COMPACT_ATOMS: atom_id res chain seq x y z
N SER A 1 5.44 -31.85 -6.63
CA SER A 1 4.86 -31.35 -7.89
C SER A 1 4.70 -29.84 -7.78
N PRO A 2 5.04 -29.05 -8.81
CA PRO A 2 4.75 -27.62 -8.78
C PRO A 2 3.23 -27.46 -8.65
N THR A 3 2.79 -26.66 -7.69
CA THR A 3 1.37 -26.37 -7.49
C THR A 3 0.85 -25.59 -8.69
N ALA A 4 -0.47 -25.63 -8.96
CA ALA A 4 -1.07 -24.93 -10.09
C ALA A 4 -0.66 -23.44 -10.16
N ALA A 5 -0.51 -22.80 -9.00
CA ALA A 5 -0.04 -21.42 -8.85
C ALA A 5 1.40 -21.17 -9.39
N THR A 6 2.31 -22.14 -9.23
CA THR A 6 3.68 -22.02 -9.75
C THR A 6 3.70 -22.01 -11.28
N ARG A 7 2.83 -22.82 -11.90
CA ARG A 7 2.72 -22.88 -13.37
C ARG A 7 2.17 -21.57 -13.94
N GLU A 8 1.15 -21.03 -13.30
CA GLU A 8 0.49 -19.79 -13.73
C GLU A 8 1.42 -18.57 -13.64
N ARG A 9 2.28 -18.51 -12.61
CA ARG A 9 3.34 -17.48 -12.50
C ARG A 9 4.39 -17.59 -13.59
N LEU A 10 4.83 -18.81 -13.92
CA LEU A 10 5.81 -19.03 -14.99
C LEU A 10 5.24 -18.63 -16.36
N GLU A 11 3.97 -18.93 -16.62
CA GLU A 11 3.30 -18.52 -17.85
C GLU A 11 3.14 -17.00 -17.96
N ALA A 12 2.91 -16.28 -16.85
CA ALA A 12 2.87 -14.82 -16.83
C ALA A 12 4.20 -14.19 -17.25
N VAL A 13 5.32 -14.70 -16.70
CA VAL A 13 6.68 -14.25 -17.05
C VAL A 13 7.05 -14.53 -18.50
N VAL A 14 6.54 -15.62 -19.09
CA VAL A 14 6.77 -15.93 -20.51
C VAL A 14 5.92 -15.04 -21.43
N LYS A 15 4.74 -14.59 -20.98
CA LYS A 15 3.80 -13.82 -21.80
C LYS A 15 4.01 -12.31 -21.77
N SER A 16 4.68 -11.76 -20.75
CA SER A 16 4.90 -10.32 -20.64
C SER A 16 6.34 -9.97 -20.27
N ASN A 17 6.89 -8.97 -20.98
CA ASN A 17 8.17 -8.33 -20.65
C ASN A 17 7.96 -6.97 -19.94
N ASP A 18 6.71 -6.58 -19.64
CA ASP A 18 6.39 -5.37 -18.90
C ASP A 18 6.36 -5.65 -17.39
N GLY A 19 7.30 -5.06 -16.66
CA GLY A 19 7.44 -5.25 -15.22
C GLY A 19 6.21 -4.80 -14.40
N PHE A 20 5.41 -3.85 -14.88
CA PHE A 20 4.21 -3.42 -14.19
C PHE A 20 3.07 -4.44 -14.31
N GLU A 21 2.90 -5.01 -15.51
CA GLU A 21 1.90 -6.04 -15.76
C GLU A 21 2.21 -7.31 -14.96
N LEU A 22 3.48 -7.72 -14.93
CA LEU A 22 3.95 -8.84 -14.12
C LEU A 22 3.70 -8.62 -12.62
N ALA A 23 3.92 -7.40 -12.11
CA ALA A 23 3.66 -7.06 -10.71
C ALA A 23 2.15 -7.14 -10.37
N GLU A 24 1.28 -6.77 -11.30
CA GLU A 24 -0.17 -6.87 -11.10
C GLU A 24 -0.65 -8.33 -11.11
N ILE A 25 -0.12 -9.15 -12.02
CA ILE A 25 -0.42 -10.58 -12.09
C ILE A 25 0.10 -11.29 -10.83
N ASP A 26 1.32 -10.98 -10.35
CA ASP A 26 1.85 -11.54 -9.11
C ASP A 26 0.98 -11.18 -7.90
N LEU A 27 0.54 -9.93 -7.79
CA LEU A 27 -0.37 -9.48 -6.72
C LEU A 27 -1.73 -10.21 -6.78
N LYS A 28 -2.25 -10.49 -7.97
CA LYS A 28 -3.50 -11.25 -8.17
C LYS A 28 -3.34 -12.72 -7.80
N LEU A 29 -2.26 -13.37 -8.26
CA LEU A 29 -2.01 -14.80 -8.07
C LEU A 29 -1.57 -15.14 -6.63
N ARG A 30 -0.81 -14.26 -5.98
CA ARG A 30 -0.41 -14.41 -4.58
C ARG A 30 -1.53 -14.00 -3.62
N GLY A 31 -2.47 -13.16 -4.07
CA GLY A 31 -3.37 -12.42 -3.20
C GLY A 31 -2.57 -11.46 -2.29
N SER A 32 -3.24 -10.77 -1.37
CA SER A 32 -2.56 -9.95 -0.35
C SER A 32 -1.80 -10.77 0.72
N GLY A 33 -1.74 -12.09 0.56
CA GLY A 33 -1.44 -13.06 1.60
C GLY A 33 0.03 -13.44 1.69
N GLU A 34 0.91 -12.46 1.92
CA GLU A 34 2.12 -12.59 2.74
C GLU A 34 2.76 -11.21 3.03
N ILE A 35 1.96 -10.19 3.36
CA ILE A 35 2.45 -9.07 4.20
C ILE A 35 2.55 -9.52 5.68
N LEU A 36 1.98 -10.70 6.01
CA LEU A 36 1.80 -11.25 7.35
C LEU A 36 2.94 -12.20 7.81
N GLY A 37 4.14 -12.08 7.23
CA GLY A 37 5.36 -12.57 7.88
C GLY A 37 5.80 -11.52 8.88
N THR A 38 5.55 -11.74 10.18
CA THR A 38 5.91 -10.88 11.32
C THR A 38 5.62 -9.39 11.09
N ARG A 39 4.42 -8.92 11.52
CA ARG A 39 4.01 -7.49 11.63
C ARG A 39 5.09 -6.54 11.08
N GLN A 40 5.01 -6.13 9.81
CA GLN A 40 5.78 -4.98 9.36
C GLN A 40 5.52 -3.86 10.36
N SER A 41 6.57 -3.38 11.01
CA SER A 41 6.57 -2.41 12.11
C SER A 41 5.81 -1.12 11.75
N GLY A 42 5.58 -0.87 10.46
CA GLY A 42 4.83 0.27 9.92
C GLY A 42 3.39 -0.02 9.44
N PHE A 43 2.83 -1.22 9.62
CA PHE A 43 1.46 -1.48 9.17
C PHE A 43 0.43 -0.87 10.13
N ILE A 44 -0.17 0.25 9.73
CA ILE A 44 -1.34 0.81 10.41
C ILE A 44 -2.57 0.03 9.95
N PRO A 45 -3.23 -0.75 10.83
CA PRO A 45 -4.45 -1.44 10.44
C PRO A 45 -5.54 -0.41 10.13
N PHE A 46 -5.98 -0.37 8.88
CA PHE A 46 -7.10 0.45 8.47
C PHE A 46 -8.39 -0.05 9.13
N LYS A 47 -9.08 0.82 9.88
CA LYS A 47 -10.31 0.44 10.61
C LYS A 47 -11.51 0.19 9.70
N ILE A 48 -11.55 0.83 8.54
CA ILE A 48 -12.75 0.90 7.66
C ILE A 48 -12.42 0.48 6.21
N ALA A 49 -11.14 0.43 5.84
CA ALA A 49 -10.69 0.20 4.47
C ALA A 49 -9.80 -1.04 4.35
N LYS A 50 -9.72 -1.61 3.16
CA LYS A 50 -8.73 -2.63 2.78
C LYS A 50 -7.75 -2.02 1.79
N LEU A 51 -6.50 -2.46 1.81
CA LEU A 51 -5.48 -2.04 0.83
C LEU A 51 -5.86 -2.37 -0.63
N SER A 52 -6.78 -3.31 -0.83
CA SER A 52 -7.33 -3.64 -2.14
C SER A 52 -8.29 -2.58 -2.69
N ASP A 53 -8.77 -1.64 -1.87
CA ASP A 53 -9.68 -0.58 -2.31
C ASP A 53 -8.92 0.57 -2.99
N ARG A 54 -8.54 0.32 -4.25
CA ARG A 54 -7.75 1.27 -5.04
C ARG A 54 -8.45 2.62 -5.23
N LYS A 55 -9.78 2.65 -5.32
CA LYS A 55 -10.54 3.90 -5.50
C LYS A 55 -10.47 4.76 -4.25
N LEU A 56 -10.69 4.16 -3.08
CA LEU A 56 -10.61 4.87 -1.81
C LEU A 56 -9.20 5.38 -1.52
N ILE A 57 -8.17 4.58 -1.82
CA ILE A 57 -6.76 4.99 -1.67
C ILE A 57 -6.44 6.18 -2.57
N SER A 58 -6.89 6.15 -3.84
CA SER A 58 -6.67 7.25 -4.78
C SER A 58 -7.32 8.55 -4.29
N LEU A 59 -8.56 8.46 -3.80
CA LEU A 59 -9.29 9.61 -3.26
C LEU A 59 -8.60 10.18 -2.01
N ALA A 60 -8.22 9.31 -1.06
CA ALA A 60 -7.50 9.75 0.14
C ALA A 60 -6.19 10.47 -0.21
N LYS A 61 -5.46 9.98 -1.23
CA LYS A 61 -4.21 10.61 -1.70
C LYS A 61 -4.46 11.98 -2.34
N SER A 62 -5.51 12.14 -3.14
CA SER A 62 -5.85 13.43 -3.75
C SER A 62 -6.25 14.46 -2.71
N GLU A 63 -7.06 14.06 -1.72
CA GLU A 63 -7.48 14.95 -0.63
C GLU A 63 -6.29 15.35 0.25
N ALA A 64 -5.41 14.40 0.61
CA ALA A 64 -4.21 14.69 1.37
C ALA A 64 -3.29 15.69 0.63
N LYS A 65 -3.14 15.55 -0.68
CA LYS A 65 -2.38 16.51 -1.49
C LYS A 65 -3.03 17.89 -1.47
N ASN A 66 -4.33 17.97 -1.75
CA ASN A 66 -5.05 19.24 -1.77
C ASN A 66 -4.95 19.97 -0.41
N LEU A 67 -5.07 19.23 0.68
CA LEU A 67 -4.88 19.75 2.03
C LEU A 67 -3.47 20.36 2.22
N LEU A 68 -2.42 19.64 1.82
CA LEU A 68 -1.05 20.10 1.96
C LEU A 68 -0.69 21.24 1.01
N ASP A 69 -1.31 21.32 -0.17
CA ASP A 69 -1.12 22.44 -1.11
C ASP A 69 -1.64 23.76 -0.50
N HIS A 70 -2.68 23.71 0.35
CA HIS A 70 -3.29 24.88 0.99
C HIS A 70 -2.81 25.15 2.42
N ASP A 71 -2.44 24.10 3.17
CA ASP A 71 -1.94 24.19 4.55
C ASP A 71 -0.79 23.19 4.75
N PRO A 72 0.41 23.47 4.19
CA PRO A 72 1.55 22.55 4.27
C PRO A 72 1.97 22.21 5.71
N GLY A 73 1.71 23.14 6.64
CA GLY A 73 2.04 22.97 8.06
C GLY A 73 0.96 22.29 8.88
N LEU A 74 -0.18 21.93 8.27
CA LEU A 74 -1.38 21.43 8.96
C LEU A 74 -1.78 22.31 10.15
N SER A 75 -1.58 23.63 10.02
CA SER A 75 -1.76 24.62 11.07
C SER A 75 -3.21 24.69 11.59
N LYS A 76 -4.18 24.43 10.71
CA LYS A 76 -5.61 24.37 11.04
C LYS A 76 -6.02 23.04 11.67
N TYR A 77 -5.15 22.02 11.63
CA TYR A 77 -5.45 20.65 12.04
C TYR A 77 -4.37 20.08 12.98
N PRO A 78 -4.24 20.62 14.21
CA PRO A 78 -3.16 20.24 15.14
C PRO A 78 -3.15 18.74 15.48
N ALA A 79 -4.31 18.12 15.67
CA ALA A 79 -4.39 16.68 15.95
C ALA A 79 -3.95 15.82 14.74
N LEU A 80 -4.23 16.27 13.52
CA LEU A 80 -3.78 15.59 12.31
C LEU A 80 -2.26 15.71 12.13
N LYS A 81 -1.72 16.91 12.40
CA LYS A 81 -0.29 17.16 12.41
C LYS A 81 0.44 16.24 13.39
N GLU A 82 0.00 16.22 14.65
CA GLU A 82 0.59 15.36 15.69
C GLU A 82 0.57 13.89 15.28
N LYS A 83 -0.56 13.42 14.72
CA LYS A 83 -0.69 12.04 14.27
C LYS A 83 0.24 11.72 13.10
N ALA A 84 0.36 12.61 12.12
CA ALA A 84 1.26 12.44 10.97
C ALA A 84 2.72 12.39 11.41
N GLU A 85 3.13 13.27 12.34
CA GLU A 85 4.47 13.27 12.92
C GLU A 85 4.74 11.99 13.73
N GLN A 86 3.77 11.49 14.49
CA GLN A 86 3.91 10.23 15.22
C GLN A 86 4.15 9.06 14.26
N ILE A 87 3.36 8.96 13.19
CA ILE A 87 3.52 7.90 12.17
C ILE A 87 4.88 8.00 11.50
N ALA A 88 5.35 9.22 11.18
CA ALA A 88 6.66 9.43 10.59
C ALA A 88 7.78 8.97 11.54
N ARG A 89 7.69 9.29 12.84
CA ARG A 89 8.64 8.81 13.86
C ARG A 89 8.65 7.28 13.95
N ASP A 90 7.48 6.66 14.05
CA ASP A 90 7.34 5.21 14.18
C ASP A 90 7.88 4.46 12.95
N THR A 91 7.82 5.08 11.76
CA THR A 91 8.34 4.50 10.50
C THR A 91 9.85 4.70 10.33
N HIS A 92 10.44 5.73 10.95
CA HIS A 92 11.86 6.08 10.80
C HIS A 92 12.76 5.49 11.91
N LEU A 93 12.19 4.76 12.86
CA LEU A 93 12.91 4.07 13.94
C LEU A 93 13.38 2.65 13.54
N GLU A 94 13.46 2.36 12.23
CA GLU A 94 14.06 1.15 11.64
C GLU A 94 15.43 1.45 11.01
#